data_AF-A0A2N0EWK4-F1
#
_entry.id   AF-A0A2N0EWK4-F1
#
_cell.length_a   1.000
_cell.length_b   1.000
_cell.length_c   1.000
_cell.angle_alpha   90.00
_cell.angle_beta   90.00
_cell.angle_gamma   90.00
#
_symmetry.space_group_name_H-M   'P 1'
#
loop_
_entity.id
_entity.type
_entity.pdbx_description
1 polymer ?
#
loop_
_entity_poly.entity_id
_entity_poly.type
_entity_poly.pdbx_seq_one_letter_code
_entity_poly.pdbx_strand_id
1 'polypeptide(L)'
;MKKFVILSMMMFTIICFSQTKKNGTVYVDHPGITAVEAMQKAAVAGDAEMAGSYLADNFKYFNGNNTDPSDEGATKENFLGWIKWNKENLSYASISRQGEAYPDALEYKDGAVWIQTWDIVKGMHNKTGVKMNRPSHKLYNLDKAGKIAVMIEYTADPWQSIRDNSSVRKNGTLYNSHENINTVRKLLGAIENNDIETAYSYFNEKATFRNINQPRGETSTKEEDKANFKGMLEMYTFEGIDEVGYPDYLEYDINNSKVVMSWWNMRIQRKSDKKTVTLPAMYVHYFNDEGEITNETAYYSMKLFEDLMSAPKIAKK
;
A
#
# COMPACT_ATOMS: atom_id res chain seq x y z
N MET A 1 -20.44 -56.08 43.94
CA MET A 1 -20.30 -56.34 42.48
C MET A 1 -20.45 -55.01 41.77
N LYS A 2 -19.31 -54.41 41.44
CA LYS A 2 -18.79 -54.38 40.06
C LYS A 2 -19.45 -53.20 39.33
N LYS A 3 -18.89 -51.99 39.41
CA LYS A 3 -17.70 -51.59 38.62
C LYS A 3 -17.82 -51.85 37.10
N PHE A 4 -18.99 -52.23 36.58
CA PHE A 4 -19.15 -52.62 35.17
C PHE A 4 -19.86 -51.62 34.26
N VAL A 5 -20.42 -50.51 34.78
CA VAL A 5 -21.18 -49.58 33.91
C VAL A 5 -20.42 -48.29 33.61
N ILE A 6 -19.43 -47.91 34.42
CA ILE A 6 -18.59 -46.72 34.14
C ILE A 6 -17.31 -47.11 33.38
N LEU A 7 -17.03 -48.41 33.22
CA LEU A 7 -15.90 -48.89 32.41
C LEU A 7 -16.25 -49.09 30.92
N SER A 8 -17.49 -48.84 30.50
CA SER A 8 -17.89 -48.92 29.09
C SER A 8 -17.87 -47.57 28.35
N MET A 9 -17.52 -46.47 29.04
CA MET A 9 -17.38 -45.13 28.44
C MET A 9 -15.94 -44.59 28.49
N MET A 10 -14.96 -45.41 28.89
CA MET A 10 -13.54 -45.11 28.71
C MET A 10 -12.99 -46.08 27.66
N MET A 11 -12.24 -45.53 26.70
CA MET A 11 -11.67 -46.19 25.52
C MET A 11 -12.65 -46.39 24.39
N PHE A 12 -12.93 -45.32 23.64
CA PHE A 12 -12.81 -45.35 22.19
C PHE A 12 -12.79 -43.91 21.63
N THR A 13 -11.95 -43.04 22.19
CA THR A 13 -11.34 -42.00 21.34
C THR A 13 -10.30 -42.71 20.50
N ILE A 14 -10.73 -43.46 19.48
CA ILE A 14 -9.89 -43.64 18.30
C ILE A 14 -9.73 -42.21 17.80
N ILE A 15 -8.59 -41.60 18.12
CA ILE A 15 -8.04 -40.57 17.26
C ILE A 15 -7.85 -41.32 15.94
N CYS A 16 -8.83 -41.19 15.05
CA CYS A 16 -8.68 -41.60 13.68
C CYS A 16 -7.57 -40.72 13.14
N PHE A 17 -6.32 -41.15 13.28
CA PHE A 17 -5.30 -40.76 12.32
C PHE A 17 -5.84 -41.31 11.00
N SER A 18 -6.52 -40.44 10.26
CA SER A 18 -6.78 -40.63 8.83
C SER A 18 -5.55 -41.29 8.24
N GLN A 19 -5.72 -42.41 7.55
CA GLN A 19 -4.61 -43.12 6.93
C GLN A 19 -3.89 -42.15 5.99
N THR A 20 -2.76 -41.60 6.43
CA THR A 20 -1.97 -40.69 5.61
C THR A 20 -1.30 -41.50 4.52
N LYS A 21 -1.80 -41.36 3.28
CA LYS A 21 -1.18 -41.99 2.12
C LYS A 21 0.00 -41.14 1.67
N LYS A 22 1.23 -41.60 1.92
CA LYS A 22 2.45 -40.98 1.37
C LYS A 22 2.32 -40.88 -0.16
N ASN A 23 2.48 -39.68 -0.73
CA ASN A 23 2.41 -39.45 -2.18
C ASN A 23 3.74 -39.02 -2.82
N GLY A 24 4.83 -39.03 -2.04
CA GLY A 24 6.13 -38.57 -2.50
C GLY A 24 7.08 -38.27 -1.35
N THR A 25 8.19 -37.62 -1.69
CA THR A 25 9.18 -37.08 -0.74
C THR A 25 9.38 -35.60 -1.04
N VAL A 26 9.56 -34.79 0.00
CA VAL A 26 9.87 -33.37 -0.12
C VAL A 26 11.34 -33.17 0.26
N TYR A 27 12.08 -32.43 -0.55
CA TYR A 27 13.49 -32.13 -0.34
C TYR A 27 13.73 -30.63 -0.28
N VAL A 28 14.54 -30.21 0.69
CA VAL A 28 15.06 -28.83 0.81
C VAL A 28 16.26 -28.60 -0.11
N ASP A 29 16.99 -29.67 -0.44
CA ASP A 29 18.13 -29.65 -1.37
C ASP A 29 17.88 -30.61 -2.53
N HIS A 30 17.85 -30.07 -3.75
CA HIS A 30 17.60 -30.84 -4.97
C HIS A 30 18.21 -30.12 -6.18
N PRO A 31 18.83 -30.81 -7.17
CA PRO A 31 19.40 -30.17 -8.35
C PRO A 31 18.39 -29.30 -9.12
N GLY A 32 17.13 -29.72 -9.12
CA GLY A 32 16.02 -28.95 -9.71
C GLY A 32 15.79 -27.59 -9.06
N ILE A 33 16.00 -27.46 -7.74
CA ILE A 33 15.93 -26.17 -7.04
C ILE A 33 17.01 -25.23 -7.58
N THR A 34 18.25 -25.72 -7.70
CA THR A 34 19.38 -24.93 -8.21
C THR A 34 19.12 -24.44 -9.63
N ALA A 35 18.59 -25.32 -10.50
CA ALA A 35 18.23 -24.98 -11.87
C ALA A 35 17.11 -23.91 -11.94
N VAL A 36 16.05 -24.06 -11.13
CA VAL A 36 14.95 -23.10 -11.07
C VAL A 36 15.42 -21.73 -10.60
N GLU A 37 16.20 -21.65 -9.53
CA GLU A 37 16.71 -20.37 -9.02
C GLU A 37 17.64 -19.69 -10.02
N ALA A 38 18.48 -20.46 -10.72
CA ALA A 38 19.34 -19.92 -11.77
C ALA A 38 18.53 -19.37 -12.95
N MET A 39 17.50 -20.12 -13.39
CA MET A 39 16.58 -19.68 -14.43
C MET A 39 15.85 -18.38 -14.03
N GLN A 40 15.32 -18.32 -12.81
CA GLN A 40 14.62 -17.14 -12.31
C GLN A 40 15.53 -15.90 -12.28
N LYS A 41 16.77 -16.04 -11.80
CA LYS A 41 17.76 -14.96 -11.77
C LYS A 41 18.07 -14.48 -13.19
N ALA A 42 18.28 -15.39 -14.13
CA ALA A 42 18.51 -15.05 -15.53
C ALA A 42 17.30 -14.32 -16.15
N ALA A 43 16.08 -14.83 -15.94
CA ALA A 43 14.86 -14.22 -16.44
C ALA A 43 14.66 -12.79 -15.92
N VAL A 44 14.91 -12.55 -14.64
CA VAL A 44 14.80 -11.22 -14.01
C VAL A 44 15.92 -10.28 -14.44
N ALA A 45 17.11 -10.80 -14.73
CA ALA A 45 18.22 -10.05 -15.32
C ALA A 45 18.02 -9.74 -16.82
N GLY A 46 16.96 -10.25 -17.45
CA GLY A 46 16.71 -10.09 -18.87
C GLY A 46 17.57 -10.99 -19.76
N ASP A 47 18.23 -12.01 -19.20
CA ASP A 47 19.06 -12.97 -19.92
C ASP A 47 18.19 -14.13 -20.44
N ALA A 48 17.52 -13.88 -21.56
CA ALA A 48 16.65 -14.86 -22.21
C ALA A 48 17.42 -16.11 -22.71
N GLU A 49 18.69 -15.98 -23.08
CA GLU A 49 19.48 -17.12 -23.55
C GLU A 49 19.78 -18.07 -22.38
N MET A 50 20.31 -17.53 -21.29
CA MET A 50 20.57 -18.30 -20.08
C MET A 50 19.28 -18.89 -19.50
N ALA A 51 18.21 -18.10 -19.39
CA ALA A 51 16.92 -18.61 -18.90
C ALA A 51 16.39 -19.75 -19.78
N GLY A 52 16.45 -19.58 -21.10
CA GLY A 52 16.02 -20.58 -22.08
C GLY A 52 16.79 -21.90 -22.02
N SER A 53 18.05 -21.85 -21.58
CA SER A 53 18.88 -23.06 -21.41
C SER A 53 18.35 -24.01 -20.34
N TYR A 54 17.54 -23.54 -19.39
CA TYR A 54 16.92 -24.38 -18.35
C TYR A 54 15.55 -24.94 -18.75
N LEU A 55 14.97 -24.47 -19.85
CA LEU A 55 13.61 -24.82 -20.27
C LEU A 55 13.63 -25.98 -21.28
N ALA A 56 12.70 -26.93 -21.11
CA ALA A 56 12.46 -28.00 -22.07
C ALA A 56 11.94 -27.41 -23.39
N ASP A 57 12.06 -28.15 -24.50
CA ASP A 57 11.63 -27.64 -25.81
C ASP A 57 10.12 -27.48 -25.92
N ASN A 58 9.36 -28.33 -25.24
CA ASN A 58 7.90 -28.26 -25.13
C ASN A 58 7.41 -27.39 -23.97
N PHE A 59 8.26 -26.49 -23.45
CA PHE A 59 7.94 -25.68 -22.27
C PHE A 59 6.63 -24.88 -22.43
N LYS A 60 5.86 -24.84 -21.34
CA LYS A 60 4.64 -24.05 -21.20
C LYS A 60 4.65 -23.21 -19.92
N TYR A 61 4.32 -21.93 -20.07
CA TYR A 61 4.08 -21.00 -18.97
C TYR A 61 2.58 -20.74 -18.80
N PHE A 62 2.09 -20.84 -17.56
CA PHE A 62 0.70 -20.58 -17.21
C PHE A 62 0.61 -19.46 -16.17
N ASN A 63 -0.36 -18.57 -16.36
CA ASN A 63 -0.81 -17.67 -15.31
C ASN A 63 -1.80 -18.43 -14.43
N GLY A 64 -1.41 -18.75 -13.20
CA GLY A 64 -2.24 -19.47 -12.25
C GLY A 64 -3.50 -18.72 -11.82
N ASN A 65 -3.60 -17.43 -12.13
CA ASN A 65 -4.79 -16.61 -11.91
C ASN A 65 -5.69 -16.50 -13.15
N ASN A 66 -5.37 -17.19 -14.25
CA ASN A 66 -6.20 -17.19 -15.45
C ASN A 66 -7.54 -17.89 -15.16
N THR A 67 -8.63 -17.31 -15.66
CA THR A 67 -9.99 -17.85 -15.52
C THR A 67 -10.46 -18.64 -16.73
N ASP A 68 -9.70 -18.65 -17.83
CA ASP A 68 -10.03 -19.43 -19.02
C ASP A 68 -9.71 -20.92 -18.79
N PRO A 69 -10.71 -21.81 -18.75
CA PRO A 69 -10.49 -23.25 -18.56
C PRO A 69 -9.82 -23.94 -19.76
N SER A 70 -9.71 -23.26 -20.90
CA SER A 70 -9.12 -23.78 -22.14
C SER A 70 -7.73 -23.21 -22.42
N ASP A 71 -7.12 -22.50 -21.46
CA ASP A 71 -5.78 -21.92 -21.63
C ASP A 71 -4.71 -22.99 -21.90
N GLU A 72 -4.03 -22.90 -23.04
CA GLU A 72 -2.95 -23.80 -23.44
C GLU A 72 -1.57 -23.33 -22.96
N GLY A 73 -1.50 -22.18 -22.29
CA GLY A 73 -0.27 -21.59 -21.79
C GLY A 73 0.64 -21.01 -22.88
N ALA A 74 1.46 -20.04 -22.49
CA ALA A 74 2.43 -19.40 -23.35
C ALA A 74 3.58 -20.36 -23.70
N THR A 75 4.05 -20.30 -24.94
CA THR A 75 5.17 -21.12 -25.42
C THR A 75 6.51 -20.64 -24.87
N LYS A 76 7.55 -21.47 -25.01
CA LYS A 76 8.94 -21.09 -24.76
C LYS A 76 9.33 -19.79 -25.46
N GLU A 77 8.98 -19.64 -26.74
CA GLU A 77 9.29 -18.43 -27.50
C GLU A 77 8.60 -17.19 -26.91
N ASN A 78 7.32 -17.29 -26.56
CA ASN A 78 6.59 -16.18 -25.94
C ASN A 78 7.21 -15.78 -24.60
N PHE A 79 7.59 -16.75 -23.76
CA PHE A 79 8.21 -16.49 -22.47
C PHE A 79 9.58 -15.82 -22.61
N LEU A 80 10.42 -16.28 -23.54
CA LEU A 80 11.72 -15.66 -23.81
C LEU A 80 11.58 -14.26 -24.42
N GLY A 81 10.56 -14.04 -25.27
CA GLY A 81 10.19 -12.72 -25.77
C GLY A 81 9.80 -11.77 -24.63
N TRP A 82 9.02 -12.27 -23.67
CA TRP A 82 8.64 -11.52 -22.48
C TRP A 82 9.86 -11.14 -21.60
N ILE A 83 10.83 -12.04 -21.43
CA ILE A 83 12.09 -11.74 -20.73
C ILE A 83 12.85 -10.58 -21.41
N LYS A 84 12.96 -10.60 -22.75
CA LYS A 84 13.61 -9.53 -23.51
C LYS A 84 12.86 -8.21 -23.37
N TRP A 85 11.53 -8.26 -23.48
CA TRP A 85 10.70 -7.07 -23.29
C TRP A 85 10.89 -6.47 -21.89
N ASN A 86 10.92 -7.30 -20.84
CA ASN A 86 11.17 -6.85 -19.47
C ASN A 86 12.53 -6.15 -19.34
N LYS A 87 13.58 -6.66 -19.98
CA LYS A 87 14.92 -6.04 -19.97
C LYS A 87 14.90 -4.60 -20.49
N GLU A 88 14.10 -4.34 -21.52
CA GLU A 88 14.00 -3.03 -22.17
C GLU A 88 13.05 -2.08 -21.41
N ASN A 89 12.04 -2.63 -20.75
CA ASN A 89 10.92 -1.85 -20.21
C ASN A 89 10.88 -1.76 -18.68
N LEU A 90 11.70 -2.53 -17.97
CA LEU A 90 11.76 -2.50 -16.50
C LEU A 90 13.14 -2.07 -16.01
N SER A 91 13.14 -1.14 -15.06
CA SER A 91 14.33 -0.79 -14.27
C SER A 91 14.28 -1.46 -12.90
N TYR A 92 15.46 -1.68 -12.31
CA TYR A 92 15.61 -2.20 -10.95
C TYR A 92 14.99 -3.59 -10.73
N ALA A 93 14.91 -4.39 -11.80
CA ALA A 93 14.42 -5.75 -11.76
C ALA A 93 15.28 -6.58 -10.79
N SER A 94 14.64 -7.21 -9.81
CA SER A 94 15.32 -8.10 -8.86
C SER A 94 14.35 -9.14 -8.31
N ILE A 95 14.90 -10.23 -7.80
CA ILE A 95 14.16 -11.31 -7.16
C ILE A 95 14.88 -11.74 -5.89
N SER A 96 14.10 -11.98 -4.85
CA SER A 96 14.57 -12.49 -3.57
C SER A 96 13.51 -13.41 -2.98
N ARG A 97 13.90 -14.41 -2.18
CA ARG A 97 12.94 -15.24 -1.46
C ARG A 97 12.04 -14.39 -0.55
N GLN A 98 10.81 -14.84 -0.34
CA GLN A 98 9.87 -14.16 0.55
C GLN A 98 10.10 -14.58 2.01
N GLY A 99 10.70 -13.70 2.81
CA GLY A 99 10.97 -13.97 4.23
C GLY A 99 11.94 -15.15 4.40
N GLU A 100 11.59 -16.08 5.30
CA GLU A 100 12.36 -17.32 5.54
C GLU A 100 11.95 -18.47 4.61
N ALA A 101 11.11 -18.21 3.60
CA ALA A 101 10.71 -19.24 2.65
C ALA A 101 11.94 -19.81 1.93
N TYR A 102 11.94 -21.13 1.77
CA TYR A 102 12.90 -21.86 0.95
C TYR A 102 12.13 -22.66 -0.11
N PRO A 103 12.70 -22.82 -1.30
CA PRO A 103 12.10 -23.64 -2.33
C PRO A 103 12.09 -25.11 -1.91
N ASP A 104 11.02 -25.83 -2.23
CA ASP A 104 10.94 -27.28 -2.03
C ASP A 104 10.91 -28.02 -3.35
N ALA A 105 11.55 -29.18 -3.40
CA ALA A 105 11.35 -30.17 -4.45
C ALA A 105 10.39 -31.27 -3.95
N LEU A 106 9.28 -31.45 -4.65
CA LEU A 106 8.32 -32.52 -4.45
C LEU A 106 8.56 -33.61 -5.48
N GLU A 107 9.08 -34.76 -5.04
CA GLU A 107 9.22 -35.95 -5.88
C GLU A 107 8.06 -36.90 -5.60
N TYR A 108 7.18 -37.05 -6.58
CA TYR A 108 6.04 -37.95 -6.50
C TYR A 108 6.44 -39.40 -6.76
N LYS A 109 5.61 -40.34 -6.31
CA LYS A 109 5.87 -41.79 -6.46
C LYS A 109 5.99 -42.27 -7.90
N ASP A 110 5.39 -41.55 -8.84
CA ASP A 110 5.46 -41.82 -10.27
C ASP A 110 6.72 -41.22 -10.92
N GLY A 111 7.59 -40.59 -10.13
CA GLY A 111 8.84 -39.96 -10.58
C GLY A 111 8.65 -38.52 -11.08
N ALA A 112 7.44 -37.96 -11.03
CA ALA A 112 7.25 -36.55 -11.36
C ALA A 112 7.93 -35.67 -10.30
N VAL A 113 8.69 -34.67 -10.75
CA VAL A 113 9.35 -33.70 -9.87
C VAL A 113 8.75 -32.33 -10.08
N TRP A 114 8.30 -31.73 -8.97
CA TRP A 114 7.85 -30.34 -8.93
C TRP A 114 8.74 -29.52 -8.02
N ILE A 115 9.08 -28.30 -8.42
CA ILE A 115 9.74 -27.32 -7.56
C ILE A 115 8.74 -26.21 -7.26
N GLN A 116 8.62 -25.84 -6.00
CA GLN A 116 7.78 -24.72 -5.57
C GLN A 116 8.65 -23.61 -4.98
N THR A 117 8.35 -22.36 -5.32
CA THR A 117 9.08 -21.18 -4.81
C THR A 117 8.12 -20.12 -4.30
N TRP A 118 8.61 -19.31 -3.35
CA TRP A 118 7.95 -18.11 -2.85
C TRP A 118 8.94 -16.96 -2.88
N ASP A 119 8.71 -16.03 -3.79
CA ASP A 119 9.64 -14.97 -4.11
C ASP A 119 8.96 -13.60 -4.06
N ILE A 120 9.77 -12.57 -3.87
CA ILE A 120 9.41 -11.17 -4.08
C ILE A 120 10.12 -10.74 -5.37
N VAL A 121 9.34 -10.49 -6.41
CA VAL A 121 9.84 -9.88 -7.64
C VAL A 121 9.67 -8.37 -7.52
N LYS A 122 10.72 -7.61 -7.84
CA LYS A 122 10.75 -6.15 -7.79
C LYS A 122 11.09 -5.57 -9.15
N GLY A 123 10.74 -4.29 -9.33
CA GLY A 123 11.07 -3.51 -10.52
C GLY A 123 10.17 -2.31 -10.67
N MET A 124 10.40 -1.53 -11.72
CA MET A 124 9.61 -0.37 -12.07
C MET A 124 9.49 -0.28 -13.59
N HIS A 125 8.27 -0.09 -14.09
CA HIS A 125 8.07 0.12 -15.52
C HIS A 125 8.62 1.49 -15.95
N ASN A 126 9.51 1.50 -16.93
CA ASN A 126 10.30 2.66 -17.34
C ASN A 126 9.43 3.83 -17.78
N LYS A 127 8.33 3.55 -18.50
CA LYS A 127 7.46 4.59 -19.06
C LYS A 127 6.49 5.18 -18.05
N THR A 128 5.90 4.35 -17.18
CA THR A 128 4.77 4.77 -16.33
C THR A 128 5.15 4.92 -14.85
N GLY A 129 6.34 4.46 -14.43
CA GLY A 129 6.76 4.46 -13.03
C GLY A 129 6.00 3.45 -12.15
N VAL A 130 5.09 2.66 -12.72
CA VAL A 130 4.32 1.64 -11.98
C VAL A 130 5.30 0.62 -11.39
N LYS A 131 5.17 0.38 -10.08
CA LYS A 131 6.00 -0.57 -9.33
C LYS A 131 5.57 -2.00 -9.62
N MET A 132 6.56 -2.87 -9.83
CA MET A 132 6.39 -4.30 -10.07
C MET A 132 6.57 -5.15 -8.82
N ASN A 133 6.79 -4.51 -7.66
CA ASN A 133 7.07 -5.14 -6.37
C ASN A 133 5.90 -5.99 -5.89
N ARG A 134 6.04 -7.31 -5.96
CA ARG A 134 4.96 -8.24 -5.60
C ARG A 134 5.49 -9.60 -5.12
N PRO A 135 4.80 -10.23 -4.15
CA PRO A 135 4.93 -11.65 -3.90
C PRO A 135 4.54 -12.45 -5.14
N SER A 136 5.25 -13.55 -5.38
CA SER A 136 5.02 -14.47 -6.47
C SER A 136 5.25 -15.89 -5.98
N HIS A 137 4.23 -16.74 -6.12
CA HIS A 137 4.35 -18.17 -5.91
C HIS A 137 4.44 -18.87 -7.25
N LYS A 138 5.42 -19.76 -7.41
CA LYS A 138 5.63 -20.46 -8.68
C LYS A 138 5.79 -21.96 -8.48
N LEU A 139 5.19 -22.72 -9.39
CA LEU A 139 5.34 -24.16 -9.50
C LEU A 139 6.06 -24.51 -10.81
N TYR A 140 7.02 -25.41 -10.73
CA TYR A 140 7.83 -25.84 -11.87
C TYR A 140 7.82 -27.35 -11.99
N ASN A 141 7.34 -27.90 -13.11
CA ASN A 141 7.50 -29.33 -13.38
C ASN A 141 8.76 -29.58 -14.19
N LEU A 142 9.53 -30.58 -13.78
CA LEU A 142 10.73 -31.01 -14.50
C LEU A 142 10.43 -32.22 -15.39
N ASP A 143 10.99 -32.22 -16.60
CA ASP A 143 11.04 -33.41 -17.44
C ASP A 143 12.09 -34.41 -16.95
N LYS A 144 12.18 -35.56 -17.63
CA LYS A 144 13.13 -36.63 -17.28
C LYS A 144 14.61 -36.22 -17.45
N ALA A 145 14.89 -35.15 -18.20
CA ALA A 145 16.23 -34.59 -18.36
C ALA A 145 16.53 -33.49 -17.32
N GLY A 146 15.59 -33.21 -16.40
CA GLY A 146 15.72 -32.16 -15.39
C GLY A 146 15.49 -30.75 -15.94
N LYS A 147 14.96 -30.60 -17.16
CA LYS A 147 14.59 -29.31 -17.73
C LYS A 147 13.18 -28.92 -17.29
N ILE A 148 12.93 -27.62 -17.17
CA ILE A 148 11.63 -27.10 -16.78
C ILE A 148 10.67 -27.24 -17.97
N ALA A 149 9.66 -28.10 -17.83
CA ALA A 149 8.64 -28.32 -18.86
C ALA A 149 7.38 -27.48 -18.61
N VAL A 150 7.04 -27.23 -17.35
CA VAL A 150 5.89 -26.40 -16.98
C VAL A 150 6.31 -25.37 -15.93
N MET A 151 5.84 -24.14 -16.08
CA MET A 151 5.89 -23.10 -15.07
C MET A 151 4.50 -22.53 -14.85
N ILE A 152 4.06 -22.45 -13.61
CA ILE A 152 2.77 -21.83 -13.23
C ILE A 152 3.08 -20.72 -12.23
N GLU A 153 2.69 -19.47 -12.53
CA GLU A 153 2.89 -18.33 -11.63
C GLU A 153 1.57 -17.80 -11.08
N TYR A 154 1.53 -17.65 -9.74
CA TYR A 154 0.46 -16.98 -9.01
C TYR A 154 1.00 -15.65 -8.46
N THR A 155 0.56 -14.54 -9.04
CA THR A 155 1.01 -13.20 -8.66
C THR A 155 -0.04 -12.14 -8.97
N ALA A 156 -0.03 -11.03 -8.23
CA ALA A 156 -0.82 -9.85 -8.60
C ALA A 156 -0.44 -9.35 -10.01
N ASP A 157 -1.42 -8.81 -10.75
CA ASP A 157 -1.24 -8.27 -12.10
C ASP A 157 -0.96 -6.76 -12.08
N PRO A 158 0.29 -6.31 -12.30
CA PRO A 158 0.61 -4.89 -12.42
C PRO A 158 0.31 -4.32 -13.81
N TRP A 159 0.02 -5.17 -14.81
CA TRP A 159 -0.07 -4.77 -16.20
C TRP A 159 -1.30 -3.91 -16.47
N GLN A 160 -2.40 -4.12 -15.74
CA GLN A 160 -3.56 -3.23 -15.81
C GLN A 160 -3.19 -1.79 -15.45
N SER A 161 -2.46 -1.60 -14.34
CA SER A 161 -2.01 -0.27 -13.93
C SER A 161 -1.06 0.34 -14.96
N ILE A 162 -0.17 -0.44 -15.59
CA ILE A 162 0.67 0.05 -16.68
C ILE A 162 -0.17 0.52 -17.88
N ARG A 163 -1.18 -0.26 -18.28
CA ARG A 163 -2.09 0.10 -19.38
C ARG A 163 -2.85 1.39 -19.05
N ASP A 164 -3.42 1.49 -17.86
CA ASP A 164 -4.20 2.64 -17.41
C ASP A 164 -3.39 3.93 -17.34
N ASN A 165 -2.09 3.82 -17.07
CA ASN A 165 -1.16 4.96 -16.97
C ASN A 165 -0.36 5.18 -18.27
N SER A 166 -0.67 4.47 -19.36
CA SER A 166 0.00 4.66 -20.65
C SER A 166 -0.61 5.78 -21.50
N SER A 167 -1.70 6.39 -21.05
CA SER A 167 -2.39 7.51 -21.70
C SER A 167 -2.80 8.57 -20.68
N VAL A 168 -3.04 9.79 -21.18
CA VAL A 168 -3.54 10.91 -20.35
C VAL A 168 -5.00 10.65 -20.02
N ARG A 169 -5.36 10.81 -18.74
CA ARG A 169 -6.73 10.72 -18.24
C ARG A 169 -7.07 11.98 -17.45
N LYS A 170 -8.33 12.38 -17.51
CA LYS A 170 -8.90 13.41 -16.63
C LYS A 170 -9.66 12.72 -15.50
N ASN A 171 -9.73 13.37 -14.35
CA ASN A 171 -10.51 12.92 -13.20
C ASN A 171 -11.07 14.16 -12.51
N GLY A 172 -12.26 14.57 -12.94
CA GLY A 172 -12.98 15.68 -12.34
C GLY A 172 -12.69 17.07 -12.91
N THR A 173 -13.20 18.07 -12.19
CA THR A 173 -13.14 19.50 -12.51
C THR A 173 -12.40 20.28 -11.41
N LEU A 174 -11.56 21.23 -11.81
CA LEU A 174 -10.81 22.12 -10.93
C LEU A 174 -11.40 23.53 -10.99
N TYR A 175 -11.66 24.12 -9.82
CA TYR A 175 -12.18 25.47 -9.67
C TYR A 175 -11.23 26.32 -8.81
N ASN A 176 -10.92 27.54 -9.27
CA ASN A 176 -10.16 28.54 -8.51
C ASN A 176 -11.07 29.55 -7.78
N SER A 177 -12.40 29.46 -7.98
CA SER A 177 -13.42 30.25 -7.30
C SER A 177 -14.68 29.42 -7.17
N HIS A 178 -15.08 29.12 -5.94
CA HIS A 178 -16.23 28.28 -5.61
C HIS A 178 -16.74 28.63 -4.21
N GLU A 179 -18.02 28.36 -3.95
CA GLU A 179 -18.63 28.62 -2.63
C GLU A 179 -17.97 27.82 -1.49
N ASN A 180 -17.57 26.57 -1.75
CA ASN A 180 -16.79 25.78 -0.79
C ASN A 180 -15.40 26.39 -0.48
N ILE A 181 -14.76 27.08 -1.44
CA ILE A 181 -13.53 27.84 -1.17
C ILE A 181 -13.85 29.00 -0.21
N ASN A 182 -14.97 29.69 -0.44
CA ASN A 182 -15.40 30.77 0.46
C ASN A 182 -15.73 30.23 1.86
N THR A 183 -16.28 29.02 1.99
CA THR A 183 -16.49 28.35 3.28
C THR A 183 -15.17 28.16 4.03
N VAL A 184 -14.11 27.67 3.37
CA VAL A 184 -12.79 27.52 4.02
C VAL A 184 -12.18 28.86 4.43
N ARG A 185 -12.31 29.91 3.61
CA ARG A 185 -11.86 31.27 3.97
C ARG A 185 -12.59 31.81 5.19
N LYS A 186 -13.92 31.63 5.25
CA LYS A 186 -14.73 32.04 6.40
C LYS A 186 -14.37 31.26 7.66
N LEU A 187 -14.14 29.94 7.52
CA LEU A 187 -13.65 29.09 8.61
C LEU A 187 -12.35 29.64 9.20
N LEU A 188 -11.32 29.89 8.38
CA LEU A 188 -10.05 30.39 8.90
C LEU A 188 -10.14 31.84 9.40
N GLY A 189 -10.96 32.68 8.77
CA GLY A 189 -11.25 34.02 9.27
C GLY A 189 -11.92 33.99 10.64
N ALA A 190 -12.84 33.05 10.90
CA ALA A 190 -13.45 32.86 12.21
C ALA A 190 -12.42 32.40 13.24
N ILE A 191 -11.52 31.48 12.88
CA ILE A 191 -10.41 31.04 13.73
C ILE A 191 -9.48 32.21 14.09
N GLU A 192 -9.07 33.02 13.11
CA GLU A 192 -8.22 34.19 13.31
C GLU A 192 -8.84 35.18 14.31
N ASN A 193 -10.17 35.32 14.29
CA ASN A 193 -10.93 36.19 15.18
C ASN A 193 -11.41 35.49 16.47
N ASN A 194 -10.88 34.30 16.78
CA ASN A 194 -11.23 33.53 17.98
C ASN A 194 -12.73 33.19 18.11
N ASP A 195 -13.46 33.16 16.99
CA ASP A 195 -14.87 32.77 16.91
C ASP A 195 -14.98 31.27 16.62
N ILE A 196 -14.74 30.47 17.65
CA ILE A 196 -14.66 29.01 17.56
C ILE A 196 -16.05 28.39 17.30
N GLU A 197 -17.12 29.05 17.71
CA GLU A 197 -18.47 28.55 17.44
C GLU A 197 -18.80 28.71 15.95
N THR A 198 -18.53 29.87 15.35
CA THR A 198 -18.69 30.07 13.91
C THR A 198 -17.74 29.17 13.11
N ALA A 199 -16.47 29.06 13.50
CA ALA A 199 -15.52 28.18 12.83
C ALA A 199 -16.05 26.74 12.74
N TYR A 200 -16.45 26.16 13.87
CA TYR A 200 -16.94 24.78 13.88
C TYR A 200 -18.36 24.64 13.30
N SER A 201 -19.08 25.72 13.01
CA SER A 201 -20.41 25.65 12.39
C SER A 201 -20.37 25.18 10.92
N TYR A 202 -19.24 25.35 10.23
CA TYR A 202 -19.05 24.90 8.84
C TYR A 202 -18.83 23.39 8.68
N PHE A 203 -18.61 22.68 9.77
CA PHE A 203 -18.41 21.24 9.77
C PHE A 203 -19.72 20.49 10.03
N ASN A 204 -19.92 19.39 9.32
CA ASN A 204 -20.96 18.41 9.62
C ASN A 204 -20.79 17.90 11.07
N GLU A 205 -21.88 17.52 11.73
CA GLU A 205 -21.87 16.99 13.10
C GLU A 205 -20.90 15.80 13.27
N LYS A 206 -20.81 14.92 12.27
CA LYS A 206 -19.95 13.73 12.28
C LYS A 206 -18.60 13.96 11.60
N ALA A 207 -18.18 15.21 11.46
CA ALA A 207 -16.90 15.53 10.85
C ALA A 207 -15.74 14.90 11.60
N THR A 208 -14.74 14.46 10.84
CA THR A 208 -13.53 13.83 11.38
C THR A 208 -12.30 14.68 11.08
N PHE A 209 -11.37 14.70 12.03
CA PHE A 209 -10.20 15.57 11.99
C PHE A 209 -8.93 14.75 12.11
N ARG A 210 -7.92 15.09 11.32
CA ARG A 210 -6.60 14.48 11.39
C ARG A 210 -5.51 15.48 11.09
N ASN A 211 -4.33 15.28 11.65
CA ASN A 211 -3.11 15.97 11.19
C ASN A 211 -1.95 15.00 10.92
N ILE A 212 -0.96 15.47 10.14
CA ILE A 212 0.22 14.68 9.75
C ILE A 212 1.06 14.16 10.94
N ASN A 213 0.90 14.74 12.13
CA ASN A 213 1.67 14.40 13.32
C ASN A 213 0.98 13.36 14.23
N GLN A 214 -0.23 12.92 13.89
CA GLN A 214 -0.95 11.85 14.60
C GLN A 214 -0.61 10.46 14.06
N PRO A 215 -0.76 9.38 14.86
CA PRO A 215 -0.59 8.02 14.40
C PRO A 215 -1.44 7.70 13.16
N ARG A 216 -0.97 6.72 12.37
CA ARG A 216 -1.63 6.36 11.12
C ARG A 216 -2.98 5.68 11.40
N GLY A 217 -4.05 6.24 10.83
CA GLY A 217 -5.40 5.67 10.93
C GLY A 217 -6.23 6.23 12.08
N GLU A 218 -5.66 7.11 12.90
CA GLU A 218 -6.37 7.78 13.98
C GLU A 218 -6.99 9.10 13.50
N THR A 219 -8.17 9.42 14.03
CA THR A 219 -8.92 10.65 13.79
C THR A 219 -9.59 11.10 15.09
N SER A 220 -9.85 12.41 15.21
CA SER A 220 -10.65 12.98 16.31
C SER A 220 -12.07 13.33 15.83
N THR A 221 -13.02 13.35 16.76
CA THR A 221 -14.37 13.89 16.50
C THR A 221 -14.36 15.42 16.52
N LYS A 222 -15.45 16.02 16.05
CA LYS A 222 -15.67 17.48 16.11
C LYS A 222 -15.57 18.03 17.52
N GLU A 223 -16.13 17.35 18.51
CA GLU A 223 -16.09 17.77 19.91
C GLU A 223 -14.67 17.71 20.49
N GLU A 224 -13.95 16.63 20.22
CA GLU A 224 -12.58 16.43 20.67
C GLU A 224 -11.64 17.47 20.06
N ASP A 225 -11.71 17.66 18.75
CA ASP A 225 -10.88 18.63 18.03
C ASP A 225 -11.15 20.05 18.51
N LYS A 226 -12.43 20.43 18.67
CA LYS A 226 -12.83 21.73 19.23
C LYS A 226 -12.33 21.94 20.65
N ALA A 227 -12.38 20.92 21.50
CA ALA A 227 -11.86 21.00 22.86
C ALA A 227 -10.34 21.18 22.88
N ASN A 228 -9.62 20.40 22.06
CA ASN A 228 -8.17 20.51 21.91
C ASN A 228 -7.76 21.90 21.39
N PHE A 229 -8.50 22.43 20.41
CA PHE A 229 -8.24 23.75 19.85
C PHE A 229 -8.49 24.87 20.87
N LYS A 230 -9.57 24.78 21.66
CA LYS A 230 -9.81 25.69 22.78
C LYS A 230 -8.66 25.66 23.80
N GLY A 231 -8.15 24.47 24.15
CA GLY A 231 -6.99 24.33 25.03
C GLY A 231 -5.71 24.96 24.46
N MET A 232 -5.48 24.85 23.15
CA MET A 232 -4.37 25.53 22.48
C MET A 232 -4.52 27.06 22.60
N LEU A 233 -5.71 27.59 22.39
CA LEU A 233 -6.01 29.03 22.49
C LEU A 233 -5.90 29.58 23.91
N GLU A 234 -5.83 28.76 24.95
CA GLU A 234 -5.50 29.24 26.31
C GLU A 234 -4.05 29.73 26.37
N MET A 235 -3.13 29.05 25.67
CA MET A 235 -1.69 29.31 25.70
C MET A 235 -1.20 30.22 24.57
N TYR A 236 -1.91 30.25 23.45
CA TYR A 236 -1.50 30.93 22.22
C TYR A 236 -2.59 31.85 21.68
N THR A 237 -2.20 32.79 20.81
CA THR A 237 -3.12 33.62 20.04
C THR A 237 -2.65 33.66 18.59
N PHE A 238 -3.58 33.77 17.65
CA PHE A 238 -3.25 34.10 16.27
C PHE A 238 -3.04 35.61 16.15
N GLU A 239 -1.93 36.02 15.54
CA GLU A 239 -1.68 37.40 15.09
C GLU A 239 -2.18 37.61 13.65
N GLY A 240 -2.34 36.50 12.93
CA GLY A 240 -3.12 36.47 11.70
C GLY A 240 -2.94 35.17 10.93
N ILE A 241 -3.80 34.98 9.94
CA ILE A 241 -3.82 33.78 9.10
C ILE A 241 -3.86 34.23 7.65
N ASP A 242 -2.71 34.24 6.98
CA ASP A 242 -2.63 34.72 5.60
C ASP A 242 -2.79 33.59 4.60
N GLU A 243 -3.61 33.80 3.57
CA GLU A 243 -3.72 32.90 2.41
C GLU A 243 -2.42 32.92 1.60
N VAL A 244 -1.91 31.73 1.25
CA VAL A 244 -0.73 31.56 0.41
C VAL A 244 -1.17 31.08 -0.97
N GLY A 245 -1.03 31.94 -1.98
CA GLY A 245 -1.54 31.66 -3.32
C GLY A 245 -3.06 31.77 -3.36
N TYR A 246 -3.72 30.71 -3.81
CA TYR A 246 -5.19 30.60 -3.79
C TYR A 246 -5.59 29.14 -3.50
N PRO A 247 -6.68 28.91 -2.75
CA PRO A 247 -7.24 27.57 -2.59
C PRO A 247 -7.80 27.03 -3.90
N ASP A 248 -7.68 25.73 -4.08
CA ASP A 248 -8.26 24.99 -5.19
C ASP A 248 -9.41 24.11 -4.70
N TYR A 249 -10.51 24.09 -5.46
CA TYR A 249 -11.61 23.16 -5.24
C TYR A 249 -11.66 22.12 -6.36
N LEU A 250 -11.65 20.84 -5.99
CA LEU A 250 -11.67 19.69 -6.89
C LEU A 250 -12.96 18.91 -6.71
N GLU A 251 -13.66 18.67 -7.81
CA GLU A 251 -14.77 17.72 -7.89
C GLU A 251 -14.32 16.53 -8.70
N TYR A 252 -14.03 15.41 -8.04
CA TYR A 252 -13.54 14.19 -8.69
C TYR A 252 -14.68 13.38 -9.30
N ASP A 253 -14.50 12.88 -10.53
CA ASP A 253 -15.42 11.92 -11.15
C ASP A 253 -15.43 10.60 -10.36
N ILE A 254 -14.25 10.17 -9.91
CA ILE A 254 -14.11 8.98 -9.06
C ILE A 254 -14.69 9.30 -7.67
N ASN A 255 -15.67 8.50 -7.24
CA ASN A 255 -16.34 8.59 -5.94
C ASN A 255 -17.07 9.92 -5.68
N ASN A 256 -17.30 10.77 -6.70
CA ASN A 256 -17.98 12.07 -6.58
C ASN A 256 -17.43 12.95 -5.43
N SER A 257 -16.12 12.87 -5.18
CA SER A 257 -15.49 13.51 -4.02
C SER A 257 -15.31 15.01 -4.25
N LYS A 258 -15.66 15.83 -3.25
CA LYS A 258 -15.59 17.29 -3.28
C LYS A 258 -14.54 17.76 -2.28
N VAL A 259 -13.48 18.41 -2.74
CA VAL A 259 -12.30 18.69 -1.91
C VAL A 259 -11.80 20.11 -2.11
N VAL A 260 -11.61 20.87 -1.03
CA VAL A 260 -10.82 22.10 -1.06
C VAL A 260 -9.42 21.82 -0.52
N MET A 261 -8.40 22.25 -1.27
CA MET A 261 -7.01 22.29 -0.83
C MET A 261 -6.61 23.75 -0.63
N SER A 262 -6.09 24.10 0.54
CA SER A 262 -5.75 25.49 0.87
C SER A 262 -4.42 25.59 1.63
N TRP A 263 -3.71 26.70 1.44
CA TRP A 263 -2.40 26.96 2.05
C TRP A 263 -2.41 28.26 2.82
N TRP A 264 -1.81 28.25 4.01
CA TRP A 264 -1.91 29.34 4.96
C TRP A 264 -0.61 29.54 5.74
N ASN A 265 -0.29 30.80 6.03
CA ASN A 265 0.74 31.17 7.00
C ASN A 265 0.06 31.62 8.29
N MET A 266 0.06 30.75 9.29
CA MET A 266 -0.52 31.06 10.60
C MET A 266 0.53 31.72 11.48
N ARG A 267 0.40 33.01 11.77
CA ARG A 267 1.25 33.69 12.76
C ARG A 267 0.68 33.46 14.15
N ILE A 268 1.44 32.76 14.98
CA ILE A 268 1.03 32.36 16.32
C ILE A 268 1.96 33.01 17.33
N GLN A 269 1.38 33.58 18.39
CA GLN A 269 2.10 34.15 19.51
C GLN A 269 1.80 33.36 20.79
N ARG A 270 2.84 32.96 21.52
CA ARG A 270 2.72 32.40 22.87
C ARG A 270 2.41 33.51 23.88
N LYS A 271 1.36 33.34 24.67
CA LYS A 271 0.90 34.39 25.58
C LYS A 271 1.87 34.70 26.72
N SER A 272 2.61 33.69 27.21
CA SER A 272 3.46 33.80 28.41
C SER A 272 4.67 34.72 28.22
N ASP A 273 5.32 34.68 27.06
CA ASP A 273 6.55 35.44 26.79
C ASP A 273 6.55 36.17 25.44
N LYS A 274 5.41 36.19 24.75
CA LYS A 274 5.22 36.88 23.47
C LYS A 274 6.10 36.36 22.34
N LYS A 275 6.70 35.17 22.49
CA LYS A 275 7.43 34.51 21.41
C LYS A 275 6.46 34.21 20.26
N THR A 276 6.89 34.47 19.03
CA THR A 276 6.09 34.23 17.83
C THR A 276 6.69 33.14 16.96
N VAL A 277 5.84 32.50 16.17
CA VAL A 277 6.23 31.62 15.07
C VAL A 277 5.24 31.79 13.91
N THR A 278 5.74 31.73 12.69
CA THR A 278 4.88 31.53 11.52
C THR A 278 4.87 30.05 11.20
N LEU A 279 3.69 29.44 11.24
CA LEU A 279 3.46 28.05 10.89
C LEU A 279 2.82 27.96 9.51
N PRO A 280 3.57 27.56 8.47
CA PRO A 280 2.98 27.17 7.20
C PRO A 280 2.13 25.92 7.40
N ALA A 281 0.89 25.98 6.95
CA ALA A 281 -0.06 24.89 7.01
C ALA A 281 -0.73 24.70 5.65
N MET A 282 -0.99 23.46 5.30
CA MET A 282 -1.86 23.07 4.19
C MET A 282 -3.02 22.25 4.73
N TYR A 283 -4.24 22.61 4.33
CA TYR A 283 -5.45 21.91 4.73
C TYR A 283 -6.11 21.25 3.53
N VAL A 284 -6.68 20.07 3.78
CA VAL A 284 -7.57 19.35 2.86
C VAL A 284 -8.93 19.22 3.54
N HIS A 285 -9.96 19.83 2.95
CA HIS A 285 -11.33 19.78 3.45
C HIS A 285 -12.22 19.01 2.47
N TYR A 286 -12.85 17.94 2.92
CA TYR A 286 -13.87 17.21 2.14
C TYR A 286 -15.26 17.74 2.44
N PHE A 287 -16.09 17.87 1.41
CA PHE A 287 -17.45 18.38 1.50
C PHE A 287 -18.49 17.30 1.18
N ASN A 288 -19.63 17.33 1.85
CA ASN A 288 -20.83 16.62 1.39
C ASN A 288 -21.57 17.45 0.33
N ASP A 289 -22.69 16.92 -0.17
CA ASP A 289 -23.51 17.58 -1.19
C ASP A 289 -24.22 18.82 -0.64
N GLU A 290 -24.37 18.93 0.68
CA GLU A 290 -24.95 20.07 1.39
C GLU A 290 -23.95 21.23 1.61
N GLY A 291 -22.68 21.07 1.24
CA GLY A 291 -21.64 22.09 1.41
C GLY A 291 -21.07 22.17 2.83
N GLU A 292 -21.30 21.16 3.66
CA GLU A 292 -20.68 21.01 4.99
C GLU A 292 -19.35 20.25 4.89
N ILE A 293 -18.40 20.63 5.73
CA ILE A 293 -17.11 19.94 5.81
C ILE A 293 -17.28 18.63 6.60
N THR A 294 -16.95 17.50 5.99
CA THR A 294 -17.06 16.15 6.57
C THR A 294 -15.72 15.58 7.05
N ASN A 295 -14.62 16.07 6.49
CA ASN A 295 -13.28 15.69 6.92
C ASN A 295 -12.32 16.87 6.77
N GLU A 296 -11.43 17.05 7.75
CA GLU A 296 -10.27 17.92 7.65
C GLU A 296 -8.99 17.11 7.86
N THR A 297 -8.02 17.32 6.97
CA THR A 297 -6.63 16.90 7.18
C THR A 297 -5.69 18.10 7.16
N ALA A 298 -4.99 18.32 8.27
CA ALA A 298 -4.00 19.40 8.41
C ALA A 298 -2.56 18.89 8.24
N TYR A 299 -1.81 19.58 7.38
CA TYR A 299 -0.38 19.35 7.12
C TYR A 299 0.43 20.55 7.59
N TYR A 300 1.17 20.38 8.67
CA TYR A 300 2.03 21.40 9.24
C TYR A 300 3.20 20.76 9.99
N SER A 301 4.27 21.53 10.21
CA SER A 301 5.45 21.05 10.93
C SER A 301 5.25 21.15 12.44
N MET A 302 5.09 20.02 13.13
CA MET A 302 5.06 20.00 14.60
C MET A 302 6.36 20.56 15.20
N LYS A 303 7.50 20.35 14.54
CA LYS A 303 8.79 20.86 15.01
C LYS A 303 8.81 22.39 15.17
N LEU A 304 8.18 23.13 14.26
CA LEU A 304 8.08 24.59 14.39
C LEU A 304 7.24 24.98 15.61
N PHE A 305 6.21 24.18 15.93
CA PHE A 305 5.40 24.35 17.12
C PHE A 305 6.17 23.96 18.39
N GLU A 306 6.95 22.89 18.38
CA GLU A 306 7.84 22.49 19.49
C GLU A 306 8.88 23.56 19.82
N ASP A 307 9.47 24.19 18.80
CA ASP A 307 10.37 25.32 19.00
C ASP A 307 9.65 26.48 19.70
N LEU A 308 8.38 26.72 19.39
CA LEU A 308 7.54 27.66 20.13
C LEU A 308 7.25 27.17 21.56
N MET A 309 7.02 25.88 21.78
CA MET A 309 6.75 25.28 23.10
C MET A 309 7.96 25.28 24.03
N SER A 310 9.18 25.23 23.49
CA SER A 310 10.41 25.18 24.29
C SER A 310 10.51 26.36 25.27
N ALA A 311 10.85 26.05 26.53
CA ALA A 311 11.05 27.04 27.58
C ALA A 311 12.22 27.99 27.22
N PRO A 312 12.25 29.24 27.71
CA PRO A 312 13.40 30.10 27.52
C PRO A 312 14.65 29.37 28.02
N LYS A 313 15.69 29.29 27.17
CA LYS A 313 17.02 28.89 27.62
C LYS A 313 17.42 29.90 28.69
N ILE A 314 17.30 29.52 29.97
CA ILE A 314 17.80 30.32 31.08
C ILE A 314 19.29 30.48 30.79
N ALA A 315 19.69 31.69 30.41
CA ALA A 315 21.10 32.03 30.31
C ALA A 315 21.66 31.83 31.72
N LYS A 316 22.43 30.74 31.90
CA LYS A 316 23.27 30.59 33.09
C LYS A 316 24.22 31.78 33.08
N LYS A 317 23.95 32.75 33.97
CA LYS A 317 24.93 33.77 34.36
C LYS A 317 26.11 33.10 35.03
#